data_AF-A0A9D2UGK9-F1
#
_entry.id   AF-A0A9D2UGK9-F1
#
_cell.length_a   1.000
_cell.length_b   1.000
_cell.length_c   1.000
_cell.angle_alpha   90.00
_cell.angle_beta   90.00
_cell.angle_gamma   90.00
#
_symmetry.space_group_name_H-M   'P 1'
#
loop_
_entity.id
_entity.type
_entity.pdbx_description
1 polymer ?
#
loop_
_entity_poly.entity_id
_entity_poly.type
_entity_poly.pdbx_seq_one_letter_code
_entity_poly.pdbx_strand_id
1 'polypeptide(L)'
;NTNDDYDYFIIENRQQSSSPFEAGLLGSGLVVYHVNENFYDNYYDRNTINASASQSVYVVDASIGRDPAETPDSFGSLYLMNAAYGRTYRGFNPYTLPSTVSWNGEYNGNGLYDIIPASDGTISFDFASNRVLGIASASSRSANGNIYLSWDGPAVDGSTVKGYNFYIKMNGQLVNRGRQNGTSITLYAIPQGLTEYAVSIVFGNNEESELTHFSIYIPQECITSVNASGHDGSVVVSWTEDTQAKEASQSDFIEYRVYRNDELIGTSTSTSYTDNAPTGGDDTYSVRSYWEGDVELPGLSTDISNGLADTEGNTMGIASVAYDRASQSVKCDFHCGFDNAEVSMHVYDIAGRCIAKASADCHNGSNSIEATAGGGTQSGGMFIVRITAESQQGTFEETRKVPVL
;
A
#
# COMPACT_ATOMS: atom_id res chain seq x y z
N ASN A 1 34.85 5.80 14.47
CA ASN A 1 35.07 4.69 13.52
C ASN A 1 34.13 4.84 12.37
N THR A 2 34.59 4.69 11.13
CA THR A 2 33.72 4.58 9.95
C THR A 2 33.12 3.17 9.87
N ASN A 3 32.53 2.79 8.72
CA ASN A 3 32.06 1.41 8.49
C ASN A 3 33.21 0.46 8.11
N ASP A 4 34.42 0.98 7.86
CA ASP A 4 35.64 0.21 7.58
C ASP A 4 36.53 0.19 8.84
N ASP A 5 36.94 -1.01 9.25
CA ASP A 5 37.76 -1.23 10.45
C ASP A 5 39.13 -0.52 10.38
N TYR A 6 39.58 -0.16 9.17
CA TYR A 6 40.86 0.52 8.89
C TYR A 6 40.69 2.00 8.54
N ASP A 7 39.49 2.56 8.67
CA ASP A 7 39.19 3.97 8.44
C ASP A 7 38.45 4.58 9.64
N TYR A 8 39.08 5.55 10.29
CA TYR A 8 38.56 6.13 11.52
C TYR A 8 39.05 7.55 11.79
N PHE A 9 38.38 8.19 12.74
CA PHE A 9 38.73 9.52 13.20
C PHE A 9 39.34 9.46 14.61
N ILE A 10 40.45 10.19 14.80
CA ILE A 10 41.01 10.47 16.12
C ILE A 10 40.66 11.91 16.47
N ILE A 11 40.27 12.14 17.72
CA ILE A 11 39.96 13.49 18.21
C ILE A 11 40.91 13.88 19.34
N GLU A 12 41.34 15.14 19.34
CA GLU A 12 42.27 15.69 20.32
C GLU A 12 41.75 17.05 20.79
N ASN A 13 41.57 17.21 22.11
CA ASN A 13 41.35 18.53 22.69
C ASN A 13 42.69 19.23 22.83
N ARG A 14 42.95 20.23 21.97
CA ARG A 14 44.23 20.94 21.94
C ARG A 14 44.10 22.34 22.50
N GLN A 15 44.98 22.68 23.45
CA GLN A 15 44.94 23.96 24.16
C GLN A 15 46.19 24.79 23.87
N GLN A 16 45.97 26.00 23.34
CA GLN A 16 47.03 27.00 23.23
C GLN A 16 47.45 27.42 24.65
N SER A 17 48.75 27.34 24.92
CA SER A 17 49.31 27.79 26.20
C SER A 17 50.57 28.61 25.96
N SER A 18 51.10 29.22 27.03
CA SER A 18 52.36 29.96 26.97
C SER A 18 53.60 29.06 26.89
N SER A 19 53.45 27.73 26.79
CA SER A 19 54.58 26.83 26.59
C SER A 19 55.16 27.02 25.17
N PRO A 20 56.48 26.91 24.97
CA PRO A 20 57.07 27.09 23.64
C PRO A 20 56.52 26.14 22.57
N PHE A 21 55.98 24.98 22.97
CA PHE A 21 55.41 23.99 22.07
C PHE A 21 53.96 24.32 21.67
N GLU A 22 53.14 24.82 22.60
CA GLU A 22 51.72 25.13 22.32
C GLU A 22 51.47 26.61 22.00
N ALA A 23 52.45 27.50 22.22
CA ALA A 23 52.34 28.93 21.90
C ALA A 23 52.22 29.18 20.39
N GLY A 24 52.70 28.25 19.57
CA GLY A 24 52.62 28.30 18.10
C GLY A 24 51.25 27.92 17.54
N LEU A 25 50.31 27.44 18.37
CA LEU A 25 48.95 27.17 17.92
C LEU A 25 48.21 28.47 17.66
N LEU A 26 47.39 28.51 16.61
CA LEU A 26 46.59 29.69 16.27
C LEU A 26 45.27 29.77 17.07
N GLY A 27 45.02 28.79 17.94
CA GLY A 27 43.94 28.78 18.90
C GLY A 27 43.79 27.44 19.62
N SER A 28 42.98 27.45 20.69
CA SER A 28 42.48 26.23 21.34
C SER A 28 41.21 25.72 20.66
N GLY A 29 41.02 24.40 20.62
CA GLY A 29 39.85 23.76 20.06
C GLY A 29 39.99 22.25 19.91
N LEU A 30 38.96 21.62 19.36
CA LEU A 30 38.97 20.19 19.06
C LEU A 30 39.59 20.00 17.67
N VAL A 31 40.65 19.22 17.61
CA VAL A 31 41.33 18.81 16.39
C VAL A 31 40.85 17.41 16.03
N VAL A 32 40.54 17.19 14.76
CA VAL A 32 40.13 15.89 14.22
C VAL A 32 41.18 15.43 13.23
N TYR A 33 41.60 14.18 13.35
CA TYR A 33 42.46 13.49 12.39
C TYR A 33 41.62 12.42 11.70
N HIS A 34 41.74 12.30 10.38
CA HIS A 34 41.18 11.17 9.63
C HIS A 34 42.35 10.24 9.29
N VAL A 35 42.20 8.97 9.68
CA VAL A 35 43.16 7.90 9.48
C VAL A 35 42.57 6.86 8.53
N ASN A 36 43.31 6.52 7.48
CA ASN A 36 43.03 5.42 6.56
C ASN A 36 44.25 4.50 6.50
N GLU A 37 44.20 3.40 7.24
CA GLU A 37 45.27 2.41 7.32
C GLU A 37 45.36 1.53 6.05
N ASN A 38 44.28 1.39 5.26
CA ASN A 38 44.36 0.70 3.96
C ASN A 38 45.33 1.41 2.99
N PHE A 39 45.51 2.72 3.15
CA PHE A 39 46.49 3.51 2.40
C PHE A 39 47.92 3.38 2.96
N TYR A 40 48.11 2.83 4.16
CA TYR A 40 49.42 2.66 4.79
C TYR A 40 50.20 1.48 4.20
N ASP A 41 49.55 0.32 4.03
CA ASP A 41 50.20 -0.92 3.59
C ASP A 41 50.78 -0.86 2.17
N ASN A 42 50.22 0.01 1.31
CA ASN A 42 50.68 0.16 -0.08
C ASN A 42 51.89 1.11 -0.25
N TYR A 43 52.21 1.92 0.76
CA TYR A 43 53.20 3.01 0.66
C TYR A 43 54.27 2.98 1.76
N TYR A 44 54.09 2.16 2.80
CA TYR A 44 55.05 1.98 3.89
C TYR A 44 56.45 1.59 3.38
N ASP A 45 56.54 0.55 2.54
CA ASP A 45 57.82 0.05 2.00
C ASP A 45 58.53 1.06 1.07
N ARG A 46 57.81 2.07 0.58
CA ARG A 46 58.36 3.13 -0.28
C ARG A 46 58.88 4.31 0.52
N ASN A 47 58.63 4.37 1.82
CA ASN A 47 58.93 5.52 2.70
C ASN A 47 58.36 6.84 2.13
N THR A 48 57.19 6.77 1.49
CA THR A 48 56.49 7.92 0.88
C THR A 48 55.13 8.18 1.50
N ILE A 49 54.87 7.69 2.72
CA ILE A 49 53.61 7.95 3.42
C ILE A 49 53.42 9.46 3.56
N ASN A 50 52.22 9.94 3.20
CA ASN A 50 51.83 11.35 3.22
C ASN A 50 52.75 12.29 2.42
N ALA A 51 53.55 11.76 1.48
CA ALA A 51 54.41 12.58 0.61
C ALA A 51 53.66 13.19 -0.58
N SER A 52 52.45 12.70 -0.87
CA SER A 52 51.53 13.19 -1.89
C SER A 52 50.08 12.98 -1.43
N ALA A 53 49.12 13.63 -2.09
CA ALA A 53 47.72 13.25 -1.98
C ALA A 53 47.48 11.94 -2.76
N SER A 54 46.69 10.99 -2.27
CA SER A 54 45.94 10.97 -0.99
C SER A 54 46.81 10.67 0.23
N GLN A 55 46.44 11.21 1.41
CA GLN A 55 47.19 11.03 2.66
C GLN A 55 46.56 9.92 3.52
N SER A 56 47.39 9.03 4.08
CA SER A 56 46.97 7.97 5.01
C SER A 56 46.53 8.52 6.37
N VAL A 57 47.10 9.66 6.78
CA VAL A 57 46.71 10.37 8.00
C VAL A 57 46.80 11.86 7.73
N TYR A 58 45.72 12.59 8.01
CA TYR A 58 45.71 14.04 7.88
C TYR A 58 44.81 14.68 8.94
N VAL A 59 45.02 15.97 9.16
CA VAL A 59 44.17 16.77 10.06
C VAL A 59 43.03 17.38 9.27
N VAL A 60 41.81 17.26 9.78
CA VAL A 60 40.60 17.81 9.18
C VAL A 60 40.49 19.29 9.54
N ASP A 61 40.69 20.18 8.55
CA ASP A 61 40.45 21.61 8.69
C ASP A 61 38.95 21.91 8.72
N ALA A 62 38.42 22.29 9.88
CA ALA A 62 37.01 22.59 10.08
C ALA A 62 36.45 23.69 9.14
N SER A 63 37.32 24.50 8.53
CA SER A 63 36.94 25.65 7.71
C SER A 63 36.90 25.41 6.21
N ILE A 64 37.41 24.26 5.73
CA ILE A 64 37.66 24.05 4.29
C ILE A 64 36.38 23.85 3.46
N GLY A 65 35.24 23.57 4.11
CA GLY A 65 33.92 23.54 3.48
C GLY A 65 33.73 22.46 2.42
N ARG A 66 34.57 21.41 2.44
CA ARG A 66 34.49 20.22 1.58
C ARG A 66 35.17 19.04 2.25
N ASP A 67 34.87 17.84 1.77
CA ASP A 67 35.65 16.65 2.11
C ASP A 67 36.93 16.56 1.27
N PRO A 68 38.02 15.97 1.81
CA PRO A 68 39.26 15.80 1.07
C PRO A 68 39.13 14.88 -0.15
N ALA A 69 40.02 15.08 -1.10
CA ALA A 69 40.04 14.41 -2.40
C ALA A 69 41.48 14.14 -2.83
N GLU A 70 41.70 13.79 -4.10
CA GLU A 70 43.02 13.40 -4.62
C GLU A 70 44.00 14.57 -4.86
N THR A 71 43.67 15.79 -4.43
CA THR A 71 44.53 16.98 -4.60
C THR A 71 45.04 17.52 -3.26
N PRO A 72 46.29 18.00 -3.15
CA PRO A 72 46.83 18.53 -1.90
C PRO A 72 45.99 19.67 -1.28
N ASP A 73 45.40 20.53 -2.10
CA ASP A 73 44.60 21.66 -1.63
C ASP A 73 43.26 21.24 -1.01
N SER A 74 42.83 19.99 -1.20
CA SER A 74 41.57 19.49 -0.65
C SER A 74 41.61 19.27 0.87
N PHE A 75 42.80 19.10 1.44
CA PHE A 75 43.01 18.81 2.87
C PHE A 75 42.96 20.06 3.78
N GLY A 76 42.90 21.26 3.20
CA GLY A 76 42.81 22.52 3.94
C GLY A 76 44.10 22.95 4.62
N SER A 77 44.00 23.95 5.52
CA SER A 77 45.14 24.58 6.19
C SER A 77 44.87 24.80 7.68
N LEU A 78 45.68 24.16 8.52
CA LEU A 78 45.64 24.34 9.97
C LEU A 78 46.22 25.68 10.44
N TYR A 79 46.79 26.46 9.52
CA TYR A 79 47.31 27.80 9.80
C TYR A 79 46.22 28.87 9.82
N LEU A 80 44.94 28.47 9.88
CA LEU A 80 43.81 29.37 9.97
C LEU A 80 43.25 29.36 11.40
N MET A 81 42.88 30.53 11.93
CA MET A 81 42.32 30.69 13.29
C MET A 81 41.07 29.84 13.56
N ASN A 82 40.38 29.39 12.51
CA ASN A 82 39.13 28.64 12.60
C ASN A 82 39.27 27.18 12.13
N ALA A 83 40.49 26.66 11.97
CA ALA A 83 40.70 25.29 11.50
C ALA A 83 40.30 24.22 12.55
N ALA A 84 40.21 24.59 13.83
CA ALA A 84 39.74 23.71 14.91
C ALA A 84 38.25 23.90 15.20
N TYR A 85 37.59 22.82 15.64
CA TYR A 85 36.18 22.83 16.05
C TYR A 85 36.02 23.46 17.46
N GLY A 86 34.86 24.06 17.71
CA GLY A 86 34.48 24.69 18.97
C GLY A 86 34.44 26.23 18.95
N ARG A 87 35.05 26.90 17.96
CA ARG A 87 35.07 28.37 17.86
C ARG A 87 34.05 28.96 16.90
N THR A 88 34.12 28.56 15.63
CA THR A 88 33.14 28.93 14.59
C THR A 88 32.32 27.72 14.21
N TYR A 89 32.98 26.58 14.00
CA TYR A 89 32.36 25.31 13.65
C TYR A 89 32.00 24.52 14.90
N ARG A 90 30.72 24.18 15.06
CA ARG A 90 30.15 23.51 16.25
C ARG A 90 29.79 22.05 16.02
N GLY A 91 30.02 21.50 14.83
CA GLY A 91 29.71 20.10 14.54
C GLY A 91 30.70 19.52 13.55
N PHE A 92 30.92 18.21 13.70
CA PHE A 92 31.66 17.37 12.76
C PHE A 92 30.88 16.06 12.61
N ASN A 93 30.03 16.00 11.60
CA ASN A 93 29.05 14.93 11.43
C ASN A 93 28.75 14.70 9.93
N PRO A 94 27.91 13.71 9.57
CA PRO A 94 27.65 13.38 8.17
C PRO A 94 27.01 14.50 7.34
N TYR A 95 26.48 15.54 7.98
CA TYR A 95 25.75 16.64 7.36
C TYR A 95 26.57 17.95 7.32
N THR A 96 27.78 17.95 7.87
CA THR A 96 28.70 19.11 7.82
C THR A 96 29.73 18.94 6.72
N LEU A 97 30.43 20.03 6.38
CA LEU A 97 31.64 19.96 5.57
C LEU A 97 32.78 20.67 6.31
N PRO A 98 33.89 19.97 6.63
CA PRO A 98 34.11 18.53 6.43
C PRO A 98 33.14 17.62 7.19
N SER A 99 32.97 16.39 6.69
CA SER A 99 32.04 15.39 7.17
C SER A 99 32.75 14.17 7.80
N THR A 100 31.98 13.30 8.45
CA THR A 100 32.45 12.01 8.98
C THR A 100 32.36 10.86 7.98
N VAL A 101 32.18 11.16 6.69
CA VAL A 101 32.15 10.17 5.61
C VAL A 101 33.53 9.51 5.50
N SER A 102 33.55 8.18 5.33
CA SER A 102 34.79 7.44 5.10
C SER A 102 35.45 7.84 3.80
N TRP A 103 36.71 7.47 3.67
CA TRP A 103 37.51 7.72 2.48
C TRP A 103 36.86 7.20 1.18
N ASN A 104 36.15 6.08 1.23
CA ASN A 104 35.43 5.50 0.09
C ASN A 104 34.06 6.16 -0.20
N GLY A 105 33.67 7.20 0.57
CA GLY A 105 32.40 7.90 0.39
C GLY A 105 31.22 7.28 1.13
N GLU A 106 31.44 6.32 2.04
CA GLU A 106 30.37 5.66 2.79
C GLU A 106 30.00 6.40 4.08
N TYR A 107 28.70 6.40 4.38
CA TYR A 107 28.12 7.04 5.55
C TYR A 107 27.94 6.02 6.68
N ASN A 108 28.35 6.37 7.90
CA ASN A 108 28.20 5.52 9.10
C ASN A 108 27.24 6.11 10.16
N GLY A 109 26.68 7.31 9.91
CA GLY A 109 25.78 8.01 10.83
C GLY A 109 26.42 8.58 12.11
N ASN A 110 27.72 8.39 12.33
CA ASN A 110 28.37 8.84 13.57
C ASN A 110 28.83 10.29 13.41
N GLY A 111 28.64 11.10 14.46
CA GLY A 111 29.04 12.50 14.45
C GLY A 111 29.16 13.13 15.82
N LEU A 112 29.88 14.25 15.84
CA LEU A 112 29.99 15.16 16.97
C LEU A 112 29.09 16.37 16.71
N TYR A 113 28.26 16.66 17.69
CA TYR A 113 27.30 17.76 17.71
C TYR A 113 27.59 18.68 18.89
N ASP A 114 27.17 19.94 18.79
CA ASP A 114 27.27 20.94 19.85
C ASP A 114 28.64 20.98 20.54
N ILE A 115 29.70 21.03 19.73
CA ILE A 115 31.08 21.13 20.19
C ILE A 115 31.29 22.50 20.83
N ILE A 116 31.33 22.55 22.16
CA ILE A 116 31.38 23.79 22.94
C ILE A 116 32.65 23.79 23.82
N PRO A 117 33.53 24.80 23.67
CA PRO A 117 34.66 24.98 24.56
C PRO A 117 34.19 25.58 25.89
N ALA A 118 34.70 25.04 26.99
CA ALA A 118 34.51 25.58 28.32
C ALA A 118 35.63 26.55 28.70
N SER A 119 35.36 27.40 29.69
CA SER A 119 36.33 28.40 30.18
C SER A 119 37.58 27.81 30.83
N ASP A 120 37.54 26.53 31.19
CA ASP A 120 38.66 25.79 31.80
C ASP A 120 39.56 25.09 30.75
N GLY A 121 39.28 25.26 29.46
CA GLY A 121 40.02 24.61 28.38
C GLY A 121 39.57 23.17 28.09
N THR A 122 38.49 22.70 28.70
CA THR A 122 37.82 21.47 28.26
C THR A 122 36.89 21.74 27.08
N ILE A 123 36.51 20.69 26.36
CA ILE A 123 35.54 20.74 25.28
C ILE A 123 34.47 19.71 25.57
N SER A 124 33.22 20.16 25.59
CA SER A 124 32.05 19.29 25.59
C SER A 124 31.53 19.13 24.17
N PHE A 125 30.95 17.97 23.88
CA PHE A 125 30.23 17.70 22.65
C PHE A 125 29.21 16.61 22.93
N ASP A 126 28.17 16.57 22.12
CA ASP A 126 27.27 15.45 22.06
C ASP A 126 27.81 14.49 20.99
N PHE A 127 28.22 13.30 21.42
CA PHE A 127 28.48 12.23 20.48
C PHE A 127 27.16 11.55 20.19
N ALA A 128 26.71 11.66 18.95
CA ALA A 128 25.60 10.87 18.48
C ALA A 128 26.11 9.88 17.45
N SER A 129 25.92 8.59 17.75
CA SER A 129 25.84 7.57 16.72
C SER A 129 24.46 7.69 16.06
N ASN A 130 24.22 8.80 15.35
CA ASN A 130 22.96 9.06 14.69
C ASN A 130 22.87 8.26 13.40
N ARG A 131 22.42 7.01 13.55
CA ARG A 131 21.22 6.65 12.79
C ARG A 131 20.21 7.77 13.09
N VAL A 132 20.07 8.76 12.20
CA VAL A 132 18.77 9.45 12.10
C VAL A 132 17.85 8.30 11.76
N LEU A 133 17.14 7.77 12.76
CA LEU A 133 16.21 6.69 12.51
C LEU A 133 15.28 7.25 11.46
N GLY A 134 15.38 6.68 10.26
CA GLY A 134 14.39 6.89 9.22
C GLY A 134 13.05 6.41 9.77
N ILE A 135 12.22 5.95 8.89
CA ILE A 135 10.96 5.40 9.35
C ILE A 135 11.24 4.02 9.98
N ALA A 136 10.84 3.86 11.25
CA ALA A 136 11.08 2.64 12.04
C ALA A 136 10.37 1.42 11.45
N SER A 137 9.13 1.61 11.01
CA SER A 137 8.42 0.61 10.22
C SER A 137 7.60 1.28 9.12
N ALA A 138 7.58 0.63 7.96
CA ALA A 138 6.68 0.96 6.88
C ALA A 138 5.97 -0.33 6.46
N SER A 139 4.71 -0.19 6.07
CA SER A 139 3.86 -1.30 5.66
C SER A 139 3.03 -0.91 4.46
N SER A 140 2.67 -1.92 3.70
CA SER A 140 1.79 -1.82 2.56
C SER A 140 0.74 -2.91 2.66
N ARG A 141 -0.49 -2.56 2.31
CA ARG A 141 -1.60 -3.51 2.17
C ARG A 141 -2.46 -3.16 0.97
N SER A 142 -3.31 -4.08 0.50
CA SER A 142 -4.32 -3.76 -0.50
C SER A 142 -5.73 -4.09 -0.03
N ALA A 143 -6.67 -3.21 -0.37
CA ALA A 143 -8.09 -3.49 -0.19
C ALA A 143 -8.92 -2.75 -1.23
N ASN A 144 -9.88 -3.45 -1.81
CA ASN A 144 -10.85 -2.91 -2.76
C ASN A 144 -10.22 -2.10 -3.91
N GLY A 145 -9.22 -2.65 -4.61
CA GLY A 145 -8.61 -1.94 -5.74
C GLY A 145 -7.59 -0.85 -5.39
N ASN A 146 -7.31 -0.66 -4.10
CA ASN A 146 -6.40 0.39 -3.63
C ASN A 146 -5.24 -0.20 -2.84
N ILE A 147 -4.10 0.49 -2.91
CA ILE A 147 -2.92 0.20 -2.11
C ILE A 147 -2.83 1.27 -1.01
N TYR A 148 -2.66 0.82 0.23
CA TYR A 148 -2.49 1.68 1.39
C TYR A 148 -1.06 1.53 1.88
N LEU A 149 -0.31 2.63 1.85
CA LEU A 149 1.02 2.69 2.43
C LEU A 149 0.93 3.45 3.74
N SER A 150 1.55 2.91 4.78
CA SER A 150 1.60 3.54 6.10
C SER A 150 2.99 3.37 6.69
N TRP A 151 3.41 4.36 7.46
CA TRP A 151 4.74 4.36 8.04
C TRP A 151 4.76 5.07 9.39
N ASP A 152 5.71 4.73 10.24
CA ASP A 152 5.86 5.41 11.53
C ASP A 152 6.39 6.83 11.36
N GLY A 153 6.06 7.71 12.31
CA GLY A 153 6.74 9.00 12.44
C GLY A 153 8.25 8.82 12.72
N PRO A 154 9.05 9.90 12.63
CA PRO A 154 10.47 9.83 13.01
C PRO A 154 10.64 9.24 14.41
N ALA A 155 11.55 8.28 14.56
CA ALA A 155 11.66 7.52 15.80
C ALA A 155 12.46 8.20 16.93
N VAL A 156 13.05 9.39 16.71
CA VAL A 156 13.65 10.34 17.70
C VAL A 156 14.25 11.53 16.91
N ASP A 157 14.35 12.81 17.29
CA ASP A 157 13.74 13.71 18.29
C ASP A 157 13.95 15.17 17.79
N GLY A 158 13.15 16.13 18.25
CA GLY A 158 13.38 17.59 18.20
C GLY A 158 13.36 18.33 16.84
N SER A 159 13.48 17.64 15.72
CA SER A 159 13.53 18.25 14.38
C SER A 159 12.13 18.53 13.82
N THR A 160 11.93 19.71 13.23
CA THR A 160 10.66 20.05 12.57
C THR A 160 10.51 19.23 11.30
N VAL A 161 9.52 18.34 11.23
CA VAL A 161 9.19 17.58 10.00
C VAL A 161 8.38 18.46 9.06
N LYS A 162 8.86 18.61 7.83
CA LYS A 162 8.20 19.35 6.73
C LYS A 162 7.37 18.42 5.84
N GLY A 163 7.44 17.11 6.05
CA GLY A 163 6.71 16.08 5.31
C GLY A 163 7.60 14.89 4.98
N TYR A 164 7.13 14.07 4.05
CA TYR A 164 7.75 12.82 3.65
C TYR A 164 7.85 12.77 2.13
N ASN A 165 8.98 12.33 1.58
CA ASN A 165 9.07 11.96 0.17
C ASN A 165 8.75 10.48 0.06
N PHE A 166 7.92 10.11 -0.91
CA PHE A 166 7.64 8.71 -1.24
C PHE A 166 8.02 8.42 -2.68
N TYR A 167 8.43 7.18 -2.91
CA TYR A 167 8.97 6.71 -4.17
C TYR A 167 8.28 5.39 -4.53
N ILE A 168 7.86 5.28 -5.79
CA ILE A 168 7.30 4.05 -6.37
C ILE A 168 8.33 3.51 -7.34
N LYS A 169 8.79 2.29 -7.09
CA LYS A 169 9.72 1.56 -7.94
C LYS A 169 9.05 0.31 -8.49
N MET A 170 9.27 0.04 -9.77
CA MET A 170 8.87 -1.21 -10.42
C MET A 170 10.13 -1.86 -10.99
N ASN A 171 10.40 -3.11 -10.61
CA ASN A 171 11.60 -3.84 -11.02
C ASN A 171 12.90 -3.04 -10.74
N GLY A 172 13.01 -2.43 -9.56
CA GLY A 172 14.16 -1.60 -9.16
C GLY A 172 14.25 -0.21 -9.82
N GLN A 173 13.39 0.12 -10.78
CA GLN A 173 13.40 1.42 -11.46
C GLN A 173 12.39 2.39 -10.84
N LEU A 174 12.81 3.65 -10.61
CA LEU A 174 11.91 4.71 -10.14
C LEU A 174 10.87 5.04 -11.22
N VAL A 175 9.60 4.80 -10.91
CA VAL A 175 8.46 5.10 -11.78
C VAL A 175 7.81 6.42 -11.40
N ASN A 176 7.70 6.69 -10.08
CA ASN A 176 7.05 7.91 -9.60
C ASN A 176 7.64 8.37 -8.25
N ARG A 177 7.52 9.66 -7.96
CA ARG A 177 7.87 10.26 -6.67
C ARG A 177 6.83 11.32 -6.29
N GLY A 178 6.57 11.46 -5.01
CA GLY A 178 5.69 12.51 -4.50
C GLY A 178 6.05 12.93 -3.09
N ARG A 179 5.31 13.92 -2.59
CA ARG A 179 5.47 14.45 -1.24
C ARG A 179 4.16 14.33 -0.48
N GLN A 180 4.24 13.90 0.77
CA GLN A 180 3.10 13.67 1.65
C GLN A 180 3.32 14.37 2.99
N ASN A 181 2.28 14.99 3.55
CA ASN A 181 2.40 15.66 4.86
C ASN A 181 2.06 14.74 6.04
N GLY A 182 1.26 13.70 5.80
CA GLY A 182 0.93 12.68 6.79
C GLY A 182 1.81 11.43 6.68
N THR A 183 1.55 10.47 7.56
CA THR A 183 2.27 9.20 7.65
C THR A 183 1.62 8.07 6.85
N SER A 184 0.72 8.40 5.93
CA SER A 184 0.07 7.44 5.06
C SER A 184 -0.29 8.04 3.71
N ILE A 185 -0.44 7.17 2.72
CA ILE A 185 -0.95 7.51 1.38
C ILE A 185 -1.78 6.35 0.82
N THR A 186 -2.85 6.70 0.10
CA THR A 186 -3.63 5.75 -0.70
C THR A 186 -3.26 5.94 -2.18
N LEU A 187 -2.89 4.85 -2.83
CA LEU A 187 -2.63 4.79 -4.26
C LEU A 187 -3.81 4.10 -4.95
N TYR A 188 -4.27 4.72 -6.04
CA TYR A 188 -5.36 4.22 -6.86
C TYR A 188 -4.81 3.48 -8.08
N ALA A 189 -5.54 2.44 -8.51
CA ALA A 189 -5.17 1.49 -9.55
C ALA A 189 -4.00 0.57 -9.14
N ILE A 190 -4.25 -0.74 -9.22
CA ILE A 190 -3.31 -1.77 -8.79
C ILE A 190 -2.49 -2.27 -10.00
N PRO A 191 -1.18 -2.04 -10.05
CA PRO A 191 -0.31 -2.82 -10.92
C PRO A 191 -0.13 -4.22 -10.35
N GLN A 192 -0.42 -5.25 -11.14
CA GLN A 192 -0.13 -6.64 -10.79
C GLN A 192 1.39 -6.85 -10.64
N GLY A 193 1.77 -7.81 -9.80
CA GLY A 193 3.16 -8.19 -9.55
C GLY A 193 3.81 -7.44 -8.38
N LEU A 194 5.13 -7.54 -8.30
CA LEU A 194 5.92 -6.92 -7.23
C LEU A 194 6.07 -5.42 -7.48
N THR A 195 5.57 -4.61 -6.55
CA THR A 195 5.85 -3.18 -6.51
C THR A 195 6.67 -2.87 -5.27
N GLU A 196 7.74 -2.11 -5.46
CA GLU A 196 8.65 -1.69 -4.41
C GLU A 196 8.38 -0.23 -4.07
N TYR A 197 8.38 0.09 -2.79
CA TYR A 197 8.19 1.43 -2.29
C TYR A 197 9.38 1.84 -1.44
N ALA A 198 9.62 3.14 -1.41
CA ALA A 198 10.52 3.72 -0.44
C ALA A 198 9.94 5.03 0.09
N VAL A 199 10.28 5.36 1.33
CA VAL A 199 9.83 6.58 1.99
C VAL A 199 10.97 7.17 2.81
N SER A 200 11.03 8.49 2.85
CA SER A 200 12.00 9.27 3.64
C SER A 200 11.32 10.47 4.28
N ILE A 201 11.97 11.02 5.29
CA ILE A 201 11.54 12.21 6.02
C ILE A 201 12.21 13.43 5.42
N VAL A 202 11.45 14.52 5.22
CA VAL A 202 11.97 15.83 4.85
C VAL A 202 11.93 16.75 6.06
N PHE A 203 13.10 17.15 6.54
CA PHE A 203 13.25 18.00 7.72
C PHE A 203 13.07 19.50 7.38
N GLY A 204 12.97 20.35 8.40
CA GLY A 204 12.73 21.79 8.28
C GLY A 204 13.86 22.55 7.57
N ASN A 205 15.10 22.04 7.66
CA ASN A 205 16.26 22.50 6.91
C ASN A 205 16.28 22.00 5.43
N ASN A 206 15.29 21.21 5.02
CA ASN A 206 15.17 20.51 3.73
C ASN A 206 16.13 19.35 3.50
N GLU A 207 16.80 18.85 4.55
CA GLU A 207 17.51 17.58 4.46
C GLU A 207 16.54 16.40 4.41
N GLU A 208 16.99 15.28 3.85
CA GLU A 208 16.23 14.05 3.68
C GLU A 208 16.87 12.92 4.49
N SER A 209 16.06 12.12 5.17
CA SER A 209 16.54 10.91 5.87
C SER A 209 16.94 9.80 4.88
N GLU A 210 17.52 8.72 5.40
CA GLU A 210 17.63 7.47 4.65
C GLU A 210 16.25 6.95 4.19
N LEU A 211 16.26 6.16 3.11
CA LEU A 211 15.07 5.51 2.55
C LEU A 211 14.71 4.25 3.34
N THR A 212 13.51 4.22 3.89
CA THR A 212 12.89 2.98 4.38
C THR A 212 12.21 2.29 3.21
N HIS A 213 12.64 1.06 2.90
CA HIS A 213 12.13 0.27 1.79
C HIS A 213 11.12 -0.77 2.28
N PHE A 214 10.09 -1.01 1.47
CA PHE A 214 9.08 -2.04 1.68
C PHE A 214 8.44 -2.37 0.34
N SER A 215 7.77 -3.51 0.25
CA SER A 215 7.17 -3.96 -1.01
C SER A 215 5.86 -4.66 -0.76
N ILE A 216 5.05 -4.70 -1.81
CA ILE A 216 3.84 -5.50 -1.86
C ILE A 216 3.85 -6.29 -3.17
N TYR A 217 3.50 -7.57 -3.09
CA TYR A 217 3.20 -8.35 -4.27
C TYR A 217 1.70 -8.36 -4.47
N ILE A 218 1.25 -7.97 -5.64
CA ILE A 218 -0.16 -8.05 -6.03
C ILE A 218 -0.35 -9.30 -6.91
N PRO A 219 -1.10 -10.30 -6.43
CA PRO A 219 -1.49 -11.49 -7.19
C PRO A 219 -2.31 -11.17 -8.43
N GLN A 220 -2.41 -12.15 -9.33
CA GLN A 220 -3.33 -12.06 -10.45
C GLN A 220 -4.77 -12.29 -9.95
N GLU A 221 -5.74 -11.53 -10.49
CA GLU A 221 -7.15 -11.80 -10.21
C GLU A 221 -7.52 -13.20 -10.69
N CYS A 222 -8.08 -14.00 -9.77
CA CYS A 222 -8.39 -15.41 -9.99
C CYS A 222 -9.89 -15.68 -9.94
N ILE A 223 -10.73 -14.70 -9.58
CA ILE A 223 -12.19 -14.86 -9.63
C ILE A 223 -12.68 -14.40 -11.01
N THR A 224 -13.32 -15.29 -11.76
CA THR A 224 -13.77 -15.03 -13.13
C THR A 224 -15.27 -14.81 -13.27
N SER A 225 -16.05 -15.27 -12.29
CA SER A 225 -17.49 -14.99 -12.20
C SER A 225 -18.00 -15.18 -10.77
N VAL A 226 -19.04 -14.44 -10.41
CA VAL A 226 -19.78 -14.56 -9.15
C VAL A 226 -21.27 -14.65 -9.47
N ASN A 227 -21.96 -15.59 -8.83
CA ASN A 227 -23.39 -15.81 -8.95
C ASN A 227 -24.00 -15.90 -7.54
N ALA A 228 -25.20 -15.35 -7.38
CA ALA A 228 -26.00 -15.49 -6.18
C ALA A 228 -27.35 -16.11 -6.55
N SER A 229 -27.85 -16.98 -5.69
CA SER A 229 -29.17 -17.61 -5.84
C SER A 229 -29.84 -17.75 -4.48
N GLY A 230 -31.09 -17.29 -4.37
CA GLY A 230 -31.91 -17.49 -3.18
C GLY A 230 -32.38 -18.94 -3.04
N HIS A 231 -32.36 -19.46 -1.82
CA HIS A 231 -32.88 -20.77 -1.46
C HIS A 231 -33.40 -20.75 -0.02
N ASP A 232 -34.70 -20.99 0.17
CA ASP A 232 -35.33 -21.21 1.49
C ASP A 232 -34.91 -20.21 2.60
N GLY A 233 -34.97 -18.91 2.30
CA GLY A 233 -34.62 -17.86 3.28
C GLY A 233 -33.12 -17.57 3.40
N SER A 234 -32.29 -18.22 2.59
CA SER A 234 -30.85 -18.03 2.49
C SER A 234 -30.42 -17.63 1.08
N VAL A 235 -29.20 -17.12 0.92
CA VAL A 235 -28.56 -16.94 -0.39
C VAL A 235 -27.31 -17.78 -0.46
N VAL A 236 -27.22 -18.58 -1.52
CA VAL A 236 -25.98 -19.25 -1.89
C VAL A 236 -25.22 -18.37 -2.89
N VAL A 237 -24.04 -17.92 -2.48
CA VAL A 237 -23.09 -17.21 -3.33
C VAL A 237 -22.05 -18.22 -3.81
N SER A 238 -21.87 -18.32 -5.12
CA SER A 238 -20.90 -19.22 -5.75
C SER A 238 -20.06 -18.47 -6.78
N TRP A 239 -18.82 -18.91 -6.97
CA TRP A 239 -17.90 -18.25 -7.90
C TRP A 239 -17.04 -19.26 -8.66
N THR A 240 -16.47 -18.81 -9.77
CA THR A 240 -15.52 -19.61 -10.56
C THR A 240 -14.11 -19.10 -10.34
N GLU A 241 -13.20 -20.00 -9.97
CA GLU A 241 -11.78 -19.75 -9.79
C GLU A 241 -11.01 -20.10 -11.08
N ASP A 242 -10.14 -19.20 -11.52
CA ASP A 242 -9.05 -19.49 -12.44
C ASP A 242 -7.86 -20.03 -11.66
N THR A 243 -7.72 -21.36 -11.65
CA THR A 243 -6.65 -22.05 -10.93
C THR A 243 -5.27 -21.71 -11.50
N GLN A 244 -5.15 -21.39 -12.79
CA GLN A 244 -3.87 -21.05 -13.40
C GLN A 244 -3.40 -19.67 -12.96
N ALA A 245 -4.30 -18.67 -12.96
CA ALA A 245 -4.00 -17.34 -12.42
C ALA A 245 -3.64 -17.41 -10.93
N LYS A 246 -4.33 -18.27 -10.17
CA LYS A 246 -4.05 -18.52 -8.76
C LYS A 246 -2.66 -19.14 -8.55
N GLU A 247 -2.32 -20.19 -9.29
CA GLU A 247 -1.02 -20.87 -9.22
C GLU A 247 0.14 -20.03 -9.74
N ALA A 248 -0.10 -19.13 -10.71
CA ALA A 248 0.91 -18.21 -11.23
C ALA A 248 1.26 -17.08 -10.24
N SER A 249 0.42 -16.86 -9.23
CA SER A 249 0.63 -15.85 -8.21
C SER A 249 1.72 -16.31 -7.24
N GLN A 250 2.74 -15.48 -7.03
CA GLN A 250 3.90 -15.78 -6.18
C GLN A 250 3.65 -15.47 -4.69
N SER A 251 2.39 -15.46 -4.26
CA SER A 251 1.95 -15.16 -2.90
C SER A 251 0.93 -16.20 -2.46
N ASP A 252 0.95 -16.54 -1.17
CA ASP A 252 0.11 -17.59 -0.62
C ASP A 252 -1.35 -17.12 -0.52
N PHE A 253 -2.24 -17.86 -1.18
CA PHE A 253 -3.68 -17.67 -1.04
C PHE A 253 -4.12 -18.09 0.37
N ILE A 254 -4.94 -17.26 1.02
CA ILE A 254 -5.47 -17.52 2.35
C ILE A 254 -6.93 -17.97 2.28
N GLU A 255 -7.81 -17.12 1.75
CA GLU A 255 -9.25 -17.37 1.71
C GLU A 255 -9.97 -16.44 0.72
N TYR A 256 -11.25 -16.73 0.49
CA TYR A 256 -12.20 -15.82 -0.12
C TYR A 256 -12.95 -15.06 0.96
N ARG A 257 -13.16 -13.77 0.73
CA ARG A 257 -14.00 -12.90 1.57
C ARG A 257 -15.27 -12.55 0.82
N VAL A 258 -16.40 -12.75 1.48
CA VAL A 258 -17.74 -12.55 0.91
C VAL A 258 -18.37 -11.35 1.59
N TYR A 259 -18.74 -10.38 0.78
CA TYR A 259 -19.36 -9.13 1.20
C TYR A 259 -20.79 -9.05 0.70
N ARG A 260 -21.68 -8.49 1.51
CA ARG A 260 -23.05 -8.10 1.12
C ARG A 260 -23.20 -6.60 1.35
N ASN A 261 -23.56 -5.85 0.32
CA ASN A 261 -23.69 -4.39 0.38
C ASN A 261 -22.44 -3.71 0.98
N ASP A 262 -21.26 -4.17 0.52
CA ASP A 262 -19.92 -3.78 1.01
C ASP A 262 -19.57 -4.14 2.47
N GLU A 263 -20.44 -4.85 3.18
CA GLU A 263 -20.16 -5.38 4.53
C GLU A 263 -19.65 -6.82 4.46
N LEU A 264 -18.53 -7.12 5.13
CA LEU A 264 -17.98 -8.47 5.20
C LEU A 264 -18.90 -9.37 6.05
N ILE A 265 -19.54 -10.35 5.42
CA ILE A 265 -20.47 -11.28 6.09
C ILE A 265 -19.83 -12.64 6.40
N GLY A 266 -18.73 -12.99 5.72
CA GLY A 266 -18.02 -14.23 6.01
C GLY A 266 -16.85 -14.51 5.07
N THR A 267 -16.21 -15.65 5.31
CA THR A 267 -15.09 -16.13 4.51
C THR A 267 -15.28 -17.59 4.10
N SER A 268 -14.58 -18.03 3.07
CA SER A 268 -14.61 -19.41 2.58
C SER A 268 -13.27 -19.79 1.94
N THR A 269 -12.83 -21.03 2.14
CA THR A 269 -11.68 -21.60 1.41
C THR A 269 -12.13 -22.39 0.18
N SER A 270 -13.43 -22.53 -0.02
CA SER A 270 -14.07 -23.18 -1.16
C SER A 270 -14.77 -22.15 -2.04
N THR A 271 -15.22 -22.53 -3.24
CA THR A 271 -15.84 -21.60 -4.20
C THR A 271 -17.34 -21.36 -3.99
N SER A 272 -17.79 -21.46 -2.73
CA SER A 272 -19.17 -21.27 -2.32
C SER A 272 -19.26 -20.74 -0.89
N TYR A 273 -20.32 -19.99 -0.60
CA TYR A 273 -20.69 -19.49 0.72
C TYR A 273 -22.22 -19.39 0.82
N THR A 274 -22.78 -19.69 1.99
CA THR A 274 -24.22 -19.56 2.26
C THR A 274 -24.47 -18.46 3.29
N ASP A 275 -25.12 -17.40 2.85
CA ASP A 275 -25.67 -16.36 3.71
C ASP A 275 -27.04 -16.82 4.25
N ASN A 276 -27.12 -17.08 5.55
CA ASN A 276 -28.33 -17.57 6.20
C ASN A 276 -29.21 -16.44 6.78
N ALA A 277 -28.77 -15.19 6.67
CA ALA A 277 -29.54 -14.03 7.12
C ALA A 277 -29.51 -12.90 6.08
N PRO A 278 -29.87 -13.17 4.81
CA PRO A 278 -29.94 -12.15 3.77
C PRO A 278 -30.92 -11.03 4.15
N THR A 279 -30.61 -9.81 3.74
CA THR A 279 -31.53 -8.67 3.93
C THR A 279 -32.65 -8.75 2.90
N GLY A 280 -33.88 -8.42 3.30
CA GLY A 280 -34.99 -8.36 2.35
C GLY A 280 -34.79 -7.24 1.33
N GLY A 281 -35.06 -7.51 0.05
CA GLY A 281 -34.87 -6.56 -1.05
C GLY A 281 -33.68 -6.89 -1.95
N ASP A 282 -33.13 -5.87 -2.61
CA ASP A 282 -31.97 -6.01 -3.50
C ASP A 282 -30.67 -6.03 -2.67
N ASP A 283 -29.92 -7.12 -2.80
CA ASP A 283 -28.59 -7.28 -2.22
C ASP A 283 -27.53 -7.36 -3.32
N THR A 284 -26.42 -6.66 -3.12
CA THR A 284 -25.20 -6.85 -3.93
C THR A 284 -24.22 -7.71 -3.17
N TYR A 285 -23.88 -8.88 -3.71
CA TYR A 285 -22.82 -9.73 -3.18
C TYR A 285 -21.53 -9.50 -3.95
N SER A 286 -20.41 -9.36 -3.24
CA SER A 286 -19.08 -9.37 -3.86
C SER A 286 -18.17 -10.39 -3.21
N VAL A 287 -17.32 -11.01 -4.02
CA VAL A 287 -16.34 -12.00 -3.57
C VAL A 287 -14.96 -11.52 -3.96
N ARG A 288 -14.05 -11.51 -2.99
CA ARG A 288 -12.66 -11.06 -3.14
C ARG A 288 -11.71 -12.15 -2.68
N SER A 289 -10.60 -12.31 -3.37
CA SER A 289 -9.52 -13.19 -2.93
C SER A 289 -8.61 -12.45 -1.95
N TYR A 290 -8.26 -13.11 -0.84
CA TYR A 290 -7.39 -12.60 0.20
C TYR A 290 -6.13 -13.46 0.31
N TRP A 291 -4.99 -12.78 0.40
CA TRP A 291 -3.66 -13.36 0.25
C TRP A 291 -2.74 -12.91 1.38
N GLU A 292 -1.62 -13.60 1.53
CA GLU A 292 -0.57 -13.22 2.48
C GLU A 292 -0.10 -11.77 2.26
N GLY A 293 0.25 -11.08 3.34
CA GLY A 293 0.68 -9.68 3.29
C GLY A 293 -0.45 -8.65 3.34
N ASP A 294 -1.65 -9.04 3.82
CA ASP A 294 -2.85 -8.19 3.89
C ASP A 294 -3.26 -7.66 2.51
N VAL A 295 -3.30 -8.57 1.53
CA VAL A 295 -3.62 -8.26 0.13
C VAL A 295 -5.01 -8.80 -0.20
N GLU A 296 -5.96 -7.89 -0.39
CA GLU A 296 -7.29 -8.18 -0.94
C GLU A 296 -7.42 -7.57 -2.34
N LEU A 297 -7.79 -8.42 -3.32
CA LEU A 297 -8.05 -8.00 -4.69
C LEU A 297 -9.46 -7.39 -4.83
N PRO A 298 -9.74 -6.60 -5.90
CA PRO A 298 -11.05 -5.98 -6.11
C PRO A 298 -12.21 -6.99 -6.15
N GLY A 299 -11.95 -8.18 -6.70
CA GLY A 299 -12.94 -9.22 -6.86
C GLY A 299 -14.02 -8.86 -7.89
N LEU A 300 -15.13 -9.59 -7.83
CA LEU A 300 -16.29 -9.39 -8.68
C LEU A 300 -17.56 -9.31 -7.83
N SER A 301 -18.59 -8.64 -8.36
CA SER A 301 -19.89 -8.51 -7.72
C SER A 301 -21.03 -9.03 -8.59
N THR A 302 -22.14 -9.34 -7.94
CA THR A 302 -23.41 -9.73 -8.56
C THR A 302 -24.57 -9.25 -7.70
N ASP A 303 -25.67 -8.89 -8.35
CA ASP A 303 -26.88 -8.43 -7.66
C ASP A 303 -27.91 -9.57 -7.62
N ILE A 304 -28.64 -9.64 -6.52
CA ILE A 304 -29.81 -10.51 -6.38
C ILE A 304 -30.94 -9.75 -5.69
N SER A 305 -32.13 -9.84 -6.27
CA SER A 305 -33.36 -9.44 -5.59
C SER A 305 -33.81 -10.62 -4.74
N ASN A 306 -33.56 -10.53 -3.44
CA ASN A 306 -34.03 -11.52 -2.48
C ASN A 306 -35.48 -11.21 -2.15
N GLY A 307 -36.38 -12.04 -2.69
CA GLY A 307 -37.81 -12.05 -2.40
C GLY A 307 -38.16 -12.49 -0.96
N LEU A 308 -37.36 -12.08 0.02
CA LEU A 308 -37.53 -12.48 1.41
C LEU A 308 -38.74 -11.80 2.00
N ALA A 309 -39.45 -12.62 2.77
CA ALA A 309 -40.80 -12.43 3.25
C ALA A 309 -41.10 -11.07 3.86
N ASP A 310 -42.39 -10.72 3.81
CA ASP A 310 -42.94 -9.73 4.73
C ASP A 310 -42.68 -10.15 6.19
N THR A 311 -43.01 -9.26 7.12
CA THR A 311 -42.72 -9.41 8.56
C THR A 311 -43.39 -10.64 9.21
N GLU A 312 -44.21 -11.39 8.46
CA GLU A 312 -44.93 -12.59 8.90
C GLU A 312 -44.40 -13.90 8.28
N GLY A 313 -43.39 -13.86 7.40
CA GLY A 313 -42.79 -15.06 6.82
C GLY A 313 -43.45 -15.56 5.52
N ASN A 314 -44.30 -14.75 4.88
CA ASN A 314 -44.89 -15.08 3.58
C ASN A 314 -43.90 -14.81 2.44
N THR A 315 -43.52 -15.84 1.69
CA THR A 315 -42.55 -15.73 0.58
C THR A 315 -43.26 -15.67 -0.77
N MET A 316 -42.66 -14.95 -1.73
CA MET A 316 -42.95 -15.15 -3.15
C MET A 316 -41.65 -15.46 -3.89
N GLY A 317 -41.74 -16.29 -4.90
CA GLY A 317 -40.56 -16.69 -5.67
C GLY A 317 -40.91 -17.32 -7.01
N ILE A 318 -40.19 -16.94 -8.06
CA ILE A 318 -40.28 -17.59 -9.38
C ILE A 318 -39.65 -18.97 -9.28
N ALA A 319 -40.47 -20.02 -9.30
CA ALA A 319 -40.00 -21.39 -9.31
C ALA A 319 -39.39 -21.77 -10.67
N SER A 320 -40.10 -21.45 -11.75
CA SER A 320 -39.72 -21.85 -13.10
C SER A 320 -40.19 -20.81 -14.13
N VAL A 321 -39.44 -20.64 -15.22
CA VAL A 321 -39.90 -19.89 -16.39
C VAL A 321 -39.52 -20.64 -17.65
N ALA A 322 -40.50 -20.84 -18.52
CA ALA A 322 -40.34 -21.55 -19.78
C ALA A 322 -40.98 -20.78 -20.93
N TYR A 323 -40.34 -20.83 -22.09
CA TYR A 323 -40.92 -20.34 -23.34
C TYR A 323 -41.43 -21.51 -24.17
N ASP A 324 -42.71 -21.52 -24.51
CA ASP A 324 -43.29 -22.48 -25.42
C ASP A 324 -43.33 -21.91 -26.85
N ARG A 325 -42.52 -22.50 -27.73
CA ARG A 325 -42.46 -22.12 -29.15
C ARG A 325 -43.76 -22.36 -29.89
N ALA A 326 -44.53 -23.38 -29.52
CA ALA A 326 -45.75 -23.75 -30.25
C ALA A 326 -46.86 -22.72 -30.03
N SER A 327 -47.00 -22.26 -28.79
CA SER A 327 -47.99 -21.26 -28.38
C SER A 327 -47.46 -19.82 -28.37
N GLN A 328 -46.15 -19.63 -28.58
CA GLN A 328 -45.44 -18.34 -28.46
C GLN A 328 -45.69 -17.67 -27.10
N SER A 329 -45.74 -18.48 -26.04
CA SER A 329 -46.02 -18.00 -24.70
C SER A 329 -44.84 -18.16 -23.78
N VAL A 330 -44.76 -17.25 -22.81
CA VAL A 330 -43.90 -17.40 -21.64
C VAL A 330 -44.78 -17.85 -20.50
N LYS A 331 -44.52 -19.05 -20.00
CA LYS A 331 -45.13 -19.58 -18.78
C LYS A 331 -44.18 -19.37 -17.62
N CYS A 332 -44.68 -18.80 -16.54
CA CYS A 332 -43.97 -18.67 -15.29
C CYS A 332 -44.72 -19.42 -14.18
N ASP A 333 -44.06 -20.39 -13.56
CA ASP A 333 -44.53 -21.02 -12.33
C ASP A 333 -43.90 -20.31 -11.14
N PHE A 334 -44.69 -19.96 -10.14
CA PHE A 334 -44.25 -19.21 -8.97
C PHE A 334 -44.93 -19.71 -7.70
N HIS A 335 -44.25 -19.56 -6.56
CA HIS A 335 -44.84 -19.76 -5.25
C HIS A 335 -45.40 -18.44 -4.76
N CYS A 336 -46.62 -18.44 -4.24
CA CYS A 336 -47.24 -17.30 -3.55
C CYS A 336 -47.54 -17.70 -2.11
N GLY A 337 -47.01 -16.97 -1.12
CA GLY A 337 -47.37 -17.11 0.29
C GLY A 337 -48.66 -16.35 0.65
N PHE A 338 -49.22 -15.61 -0.29
CA PHE A 338 -50.40 -14.77 -0.10
C PHE A 338 -51.65 -15.43 -0.69
N ASP A 339 -52.82 -15.17 -0.09
CA ASP A 339 -54.13 -15.42 -0.70
C ASP A 339 -54.73 -14.11 -1.22
N ASN A 340 -55.24 -14.12 -2.45
CA ASN A 340 -55.89 -12.97 -3.10
C ASN A 340 -54.97 -11.77 -3.38
N ALA A 341 -53.70 -12.01 -3.68
CA ALA A 341 -52.83 -10.97 -4.26
C ALA A 341 -52.98 -10.97 -5.79
N GLU A 342 -53.03 -9.78 -6.39
CA GLU A 342 -53.00 -9.64 -7.84
C GLU A 342 -51.54 -9.75 -8.30
N VAL A 343 -51.24 -10.76 -9.11
CA VAL A 343 -49.94 -10.96 -9.72
C VAL A 343 -49.97 -10.49 -11.16
N SER A 344 -49.03 -9.65 -11.54
CA SER A 344 -48.78 -9.23 -12.91
C SER A 344 -47.45 -9.78 -13.40
N MET A 345 -47.45 -10.30 -14.62
CA MET A 345 -46.24 -10.70 -15.34
C MET A 345 -46.03 -9.76 -16.51
N HIS A 346 -44.80 -9.26 -16.64
CA HIS A 346 -44.33 -8.47 -17.77
C HIS A 346 -43.16 -9.17 -18.43
N VAL A 347 -43.26 -9.42 -19.74
CA VAL A 347 -42.18 -9.98 -20.54
C VAL A 347 -41.57 -8.85 -21.35
N TYR A 348 -40.25 -8.72 -21.29
CA TYR A 348 -39.48 -7.72 -22.02
C TYR A 348 -38.51 -8.40 -22.98
N ASP A 349 -38.26 -7.76 -24.12
CA ASP A 349 -37.12 -8.08 -24.97
C ASP A 349 -35.80 -7.56 -24.36
N ILE A 350 -34.67 -7.94 -24.96
CA ILE A 350 -33.34 -7.49 -24.53
C ILE A 350 -33.12 -5.98 -24.66
N ALA A 351 -33.94 -5.28 -25.45
CA ALA A 351 -33.90 -3.83 -25.58
C ALA A 351 -34.72 -3.13 -24.48
N GLY A 352 -35.31 -3.90 -23.54
CA GLY A 352 -36.10 -3.39 -22.42
C GLY A 352 -37.53 -3.00 -22.82
N ARG A 353 -37.99 -3.36 -24.03
CA ARG A 353 -39.37 -3.11 -24.45
C ARG A 353 -40.28 -4.23 -23.93
N CYS A 354 -41.37 -3.86 -23.27
CA CYS A 354 -42.40 -4.82 -22.87
C CYS A 354 -43.13 -5.37 -24.10
N ILE A 355 -43.10 -6.69 -24.28
CA ILE A 355 -43.65 -7.42 -25.44
C ILE A 355 -44.85 -8.31 -25.08
N ALA A 356 -45.04 -8.63 -23.80
CA ALA A 356 -46.21 -9.36 -23.32
C ALA A 356 -46.55 -8.97 -21.88
N LYS A 357 -47.84 -9.08 -21.55
CA LYS A 357 -48.35 -8.88 -20.20
C LYS A 357 -49.38 -9.94 -19.87
N ALA A 358 -49.43 -10.36 -18.61
CA ALA A 358 -50.52 -11.16 -18.07
C ALA A 358 -50.78 -10.73 -16.63
N SER A 359 -52.01 -10.97 -16.14
CA SER A 359 -52.33 -10.89 -14.72
C SER A 359 -53.11 -12.13 -14.28
N ALA A 360 -52.95 -12.50 -13.03
CA ALA A 360 -53.66 -13.60 -12.39
C ALA A 360 -53.80 -13.31 -10.90
N ASP A 361 -54.86 -13.82 -10.29
CA ASP A 361 -54.93 -13.89 -8.83
C ASP A 361 -54.02 -15.02 -8.35
N CYS A 362 -53.26 -14.79 -7.28
CA CYS A 362 -52.53 -15.87 -6.63
C CYS A 362 -53.32 -16.46 -5.46
N HIS A 363 -53.12 -17.76 -5.28
CA HIS A 363 -53.53 -18.49 -4.08
C HIS A 363 -52.28 -18.95 -3.33
N ASN A 364 -52.41 -19.19 -2.02
CA ASN A 364 -51.31 -19.72 -1.24
C ASN A 364 -50.86 -21.08 -1.83
N GLY A 365 -49.57 -21.18 -2.17
CA GLY A 365 -48.97 -22.35 -2.80
C GLY A 365 -48.45 -22.09 -4.21
N SER A 366 -48.46 -23.14 -5.04
CA SER A 366 -47.92 -23.10 -6.39
C SER A 366 -48.94 -22.55 -7.38
N ASN A 367 -48.53 -21.53 -8.13
CA ASN A 367 -49.34 -20.85 -9.14
C ASN A 367 -48.60 -20.84 -10.48
N SER A 368 -49.34 -20.57 -11.55
CA SER A 368 -48.76 -20.38 -12.87
C SER A 368 -49.45 -19.25 -13.61
N ILE A 369 -48.67 -18.41 -14.28
CA ILE A 369 -49.17 -17.35 -15.15
C ILE A 369 -48.52 -17.47 -16.53
N GLU A 370 -49.28 -17.18 -17.57
CA GLU A 370 -48.83 -17.33 -18.96
C GLU A 370 -49.14 -16.05 -19.75
N ALA A 371 -48.15 -15.52 -20.47
CA ALA A 371 -48.32 -14.37 -21.34
C ALA A 371 -47.92 -14.73 -22.77
N THR A 372 -48.81 -14.49 -23.73
CA THR A 372 -48.53 -14.70 -25.15
C THR A 372 -47.72 -13.52 -25.69
N ALA A 373 -46.50 -13.78 -26.15
CA ALA A 373 -45.67 -12.78 -26.80
C ALA A 373 -46.18 -12.57 -28.23
N GLY A 374 -46.72 -11.38 -28.51
CA GLY A 374 -47.33 -11.10 -29.81
C GLY A 374 -46.31 -11.10 -30.96
N GLY A 375 -46.28 -12.16 -31.76
CA GLY A 375 -45.98 -12.18 -33.20
C GLY A 375 -44.65 -11.57 -33.70
N GLY A 376 -43.65 -11.35 -32.83
CA GLY A 376 -42.38 -10.71 -33.19
C GLY A 376 -41.13 -11.40 -32.65
N THR A 377 -41.27 -12.56 -32.01
CA THR A 377 -40.17 -13.27 -31.35
C THR A 377 -39.31 -13.99 -32.38
N GLN A 378 -38.23 -13.35 -32.81
CA GLN A 378 -37.20 -13.96 -33.66
C GLN A 378 -36.58 -15.16 -32.94
N SER A 379 -36.37 -16.25 -33.67
CA SER A 379 -35.69 -17.45 -33.16
C SER A 379 -34.29 -17.11 -32.65
N GLY A 380 -33.99 -17.43 -31.39
CA GLY A 380 -32.64 -17.35 -30.81
C GLY A 380 -32.33 -16.14 -29.92
N GLY A 381 -33.31 -15.58 -29.21
CA GLY A 381 -33.12 -14.44 -28.29
C GLY A 381 -33.10 -14.80 -26.79
N MET A 382 -33.04 -13.78 -25.93
CA MET A 382 -33.24 -13.86 -24.48
C MET A 382 -34.42 -12.95 -24.11
N PHE A 383 -35.24 -13.35 -23.15
CA PHE A 383 -36.27 -12.50 -22.56
C PHE A 383 -35.93 -12.15 -21.12
N ILE A 384 -36.47 -11.03 -20.66
CA ILE A 384 -36.49 -10.68 -19.26
C ILE A 384 -37.94 -10.80 -18.80
N VAL A 385 -38.20 -11.63 -17.80
CA VAL A 385 -39.53 -11.84 -17.23
C VAL A 385 -39.52 -11.20 -15.86
N ARG A 386 -40.43 -10.26 -15.66
CA ARG A 386 -40.68 -9.62 -14.36
C ARG A 386 -42.03 -10.09 -13.85
N ILE A 387 -42.06 -10.55 -12.61
CA ILE A 387 -43.31 -10.76 -11.87
C ILE A 387 -43.38 -9.72 -10.77
N THR A 388 -44.54 -9.09 -10.68
CA THR A 388 -44.90 -8.17 -9.59
C THR A 388 -46.17 -8.70 -8.96
N ALA A 389 -46.26 -8.75 -7.63
CA ALA A 389 -47.56 -8.89 -7.00
C ALA A 389 -47.85 -7.75 -6.03
N GLU A 390 -49.11 -7.35 -6.02
CA GLU A 390 -49.64 -6.35 -5.13
C GLU A 390 -50.63 -7.03 -4.17
N SER A 391 -50.38 -6.86 -2.88
CA SER A 391 -51.29 -7.28 -1.81
C SER A 391 -51.55 -6.11 -0.87
N GLN A 392 -52.52 -6.28 0.04
CA GLN A 392 -52.73 -5.30 1.12
C GLN A 392 -51.52 -5.18 2.06
N GLN A 393 -50.59 -6.14 2.02
CA GLN A 393 -49.40 -6.22 2.86
C GLN A 393 -48.15 -5.63 2.20
N GLY A 394 -48.15 -5.39 0.88
CA GLY A 394 -47.04 -4.76 0.17
C GLY A 394 -46.98 -5.08 -1.32
N THR A 395 -45.94 -4.55 -1.97
CA THR A 395 -45.61 -4.88 -3.36
C THR A 395 -44.33 -5.72 -3.39
N PHE A 396 -44.37 -6.82 -4.12
CA PHE A 396 -43.23 -7.71 -4.36
C PHE A 396 -42.87 -7.68 -5.84
N GLU A 397 -41.58 -7.71 -6.16
CA GLU A 397 -41.09 -7.80 -7.54
C GLU A 397 -39.92 -8.77 -7.65
N GLU A 398 -39.93 -9.65 -8.66
CA GLU A 398 -38.81 -10.52 -9.02
C GLU A 398 -38.61 -10.49 -10.54
N THR A 399 -37.35 -10.55 -10.99
CA THR A 399 -37.00 -10.57 -12.41
C THR A 399 -36.08 -11.74 -12.75
N ARG A 400 -36.38 -12.47 -13.83
CA ARG A 400 -35.59 -13.61 -14.30
C ARG A 400 -35.30 -13.53 -15.80
N LYS A 401 -34.07 -13.83 -16.20
CA LYS A 401 -33.67 -13.94 -17.61
C LYS A 401 -33.97 -15.33 -18.14
N VAL A 402 -34.56 -15.41 -19.34
CA VAL A 402 -35.03 -16.66 -19.94
C VAL A 402 -34.43 -16.80 -21.35
N PRO A 403 -33.59 -17.80 -21.61
CA PRO A 403 -33.11 -18.06 -22.96
C PRO A 403 -34.22 -18.67 -23.83
N VAL A 404 -34.33 -18.22 -25.08
CA VAL A 404 -35.19 -18.84 -26.10
C VAL A 404 -34.41 -19.96 -26.76
N LEU A 405 -34.46 -21.14 -26.15
CA LEU A 405 -33.89 -22.38 -26.71
C LEU A 405 -34.60 -22.79 -27.99
#